data_AF-A0A6B9Y623-F1
#
_entry.id   AF-A0A6B9Y623-F1
#
_cell.length_a   1.000
_cell.length_b   1.000
_cell.length_c   1.000
_cell.angle_alpha   90.00
_cell.angle_beta   90.00
_cell.angle_gamma   90.00
#
_symmetry.space_group_name_H-M   'P 1'
#
loop_
_entity.id
_entity.type
_entity.pdbx_description
1 polymer ?
#
loop_
_entity_poly.entity_id
_entity_poly.type
_entity_poly.pdbx_seq_one_letter_code
_entity_poly.pdbx_strand_id
1 'polypeptide(L)' 'MTGDAIAITFKPESGPRRRFRYEPRPDGPGWWRIEDEWNGCRWRIVGREPVDDVECDADAEVLVA' A
#
# COMPACT_ATOMS: atom_id res chain seq x y z
N MET A 1 12.48 13.54 -9.21
CA MET A 1 11.16 12.92 -9.40
C MET A 1 10.68 12.49 -8.03
N THR A 2 9.89 13.33 -7.36
CA THR A 2 9.19 12.93 -6.14
C THR A 2 7.75 12.75 -6.59
N GLY A 3 7.39 11.54 -7.00
CA GLY A 3 5.97 11.20 -7.13
C GLY A 3 5.42 11.07 -5.72
N ASP A 4 4.27 11.69 -5.45
CA ASP A 4 3.63 11.54 -4.15
C ASP A 4 3.26 10.06 -3.94
N ALA A 5 3.74 9.48 -2.85
CA ALA A 5 3.46 8.08 -2.51
C ALA A 5 2.03 7.94 -1.99
N ILE A 6 1.35 6.86 -2.38
CA ILE A 6 0.00 6.56 -1.91
C ILE A 6 0.10 5.57 -0.75
N ALA A 7 -0.64 5.80 0.34
CA ALA A 7 -0.68 4.88 1.47
C ALA A 7 -2.11 4.62 1.93
N ILE A 8 -2.50 3.35 1.98
CA ILE A 8 -3.80 2.91 2.52
C ILE A 8 -3.52 2.15 3.81
N THR A 9 -4.09 2.63 4.92
CA THR A 9 -3.92 2.01 6.23
C THR A 9 -5.25 1.54 6.78
N PHE A 10 -5.30 0.30 7.28
CA PHE A 10 -6.52 -0.32 7.78
C PHE A 10 -6.22 -1.26 8.94
N LYS A 11 -7.26 -1.59 9.72
CA LYS A 11 -7.20 -2.61 10.77
C LYS A 11 -8.14 -3.74 10.35
N PRO A 12 -7.62 -4.93 10.00
CA PRO A 12 -8.49 -6.08 9.78
C PRO A 12 -9.23 -6.43 11.07
N GLU A 13 -10.38 -7.09 10.93
CA GLU A 13 -11.19 -7.59 12.05
C GLU A 13 -10.35 -8.49 12.97
N SER A 14 -9.55 -9.38 12.37
CA SER A 14 -8.59 -10.23 13.07
C SER A 14 -7.17 -9.92 12.62
N GLY A 15 -6.25 -9.79 13.59
CA GLY A 15 -4.84 -9.55 13.34
C GLY A 15 -4.40 -8.09 13.49
N PRO A 16 -3.11 -7.79 13.30
CA PRO A 16 -2.52 -6.46 13.49
C PRO A 16 -2.98 -5.44 12.43
N ARG A 17 -2.80 -4.15 12.73
CA ARG A 17 -3.04 -3.07 11.75
C ARG A 17 -2.11 -3.27 10.55
N ARG A 18 -2.60 -3.02 9.34
CA ARG A 18 -1.89 -3.18 8.08
C ARG A 18 -1.83 -1.88 7.30
N ARG A 19 -0.81 -1.74 6.47
CA ARG A 19 -0.65 -0.60 5.57
C ARG A 19 -0.08 -1.08 4.24
N PHE A 20 -0.72 -0.69 3.15
CA PHE A 20 -0.14 -0.78 1.82
C PHE A 20 0.43 0.59 1.44
N ARG A 21 1.68 0.62 0.98
CA ARG A 21 2.32 1.81 0.39
C ARG A 21 2.64 1.54 -1.07
N TYR A 22 2.44 2.56 -1.88
CA TYR A 22 2.80 2.59 -3.29
C TYR A 22 3.82 3.70 -3.49
N GLU A 23 5.05 3.31 -3.81
CA GLU A 23 6.19 4.23 -3.92
C GLU A 23 6.77 4.16 -5.33
N PRO A 24 7.01 5.30 -6.02
CA PRO A 24 7.65 5.27 -7.33
C PRO A 24 9.00 4.55 -7.26
N ARG A 25 9.30 3.73 -8.26
CA ARG A 25 10.60 3.04 -8.32
C ARG A 25 11.72 4.04 -8.62
N PRO A 26 12.79 4.10 -7.80
CA PRO A 26 13.93 4.96 -8.10
C PRO A 26 14.80 4.42 -9.25
N ASP A 27 14.70 3.13 -9.53
CA ASP A 27 15.54 2.36 -10.45
C ASP A 27 14.87 2.07 -11.81
N GLY A 28 13.64 2.52 -12.04
CA GLY A 28 12.93 2.30 -13.30
C GLY A 28 11.48 2.81 -13.29
N PRO A 29 10.72 2.58 -14.37
CA PRO A 29 9.31 2.92 -14.42
C PRO A 29 8.49 2.12 -13.40
N GLY A 30 7.28 2.56 -13.07
CA GLY A 30 6.39 1.84 -12.17
C GLY A 30 6.67 2.06 -10.69
N TRP A 31 6.13 1.17 -9.85
CA TRP A 31 5.97 1.38 -8.41
C TRP A 31 6.39 0.16 -7.59
N TRP A 32 6.68 0.39 -6.32
CA TRP A 32 6.75 -0.64 -5.29
C TRP A 32 5.42 -0.69 -4.56
N ARG A 33 4.76 -1.84 -4.57
CA ARG A 33 3.71 -2.18 -3.59
C ARG A 33 4.38 -2.78 -2.36
N ILE A 34 4.29 -2.10 -1.24
CA ILE A 34 4.89 -2.50 0.04
C ILE A 34 3.78 -2.80 1.03
N GLU A 35 3.75 -4.02 1.57
CA GLU A 35 2.88 -4.40 2.68
C GLU A 35 3.63 -4.25 4.00
N ASP A 36 3.11 -3.41 4.87
CA ASP A 36 3.56 -3.26 6.24
C ASP A 36 2.54 -3.84 7.22
N GLU A 37 3.06 -4.49 8.26
CA GLU A 37 2.30 -4.95 9.42
C GLU A 37 2.75 -4.20 10.68
N TRP A 38 1.80 -3.74 11.50
CA TRP A 38 2.11 -3.13 12.79
C TRP A 38 2.43 -4.20 13.83
N ASN A 39 3.65 -4.19 14.36
CA ASN A 39 4.10 -5.19 15.34
C ASN A 39 3.92 -4.78 16.80
N GLY A 40 3.24 -3.66 17.07
CA GLY A 40 3.08 -3.08 18.41
C GLY A 40 3.91 -1.82 18.66
N CYS A 41 5.02 -1.62 17.94
CA CYS A 41 5.88 -0.43 18.11
C CYS A 41 6.26 0.23 16.79
N ARG A 42 6.32 -0.54 15.70
CA ARG A 42 6.70 -0.04 14.38
C ARG A 42 5.98 -0.80 13.27
N TRP A 43 5.95 -0.18 12.10
CA TRP A 43 5.64 -0.85 10.86
C TRP A 43 6.80 -1.77 10.47
N ARG A 44 6.49 -3.02 10.16
CA ARG A 44 7.43 -4.01 9.63
C ARG A 44 6.98 -4.37 8.21
N ILE A 45 7.87 -4.22 7.23
CA ILE A 45 7.62 -4.71 5.87
C ILE A 45 7.50 -6.23 5.93
N VAL A 46 6.39 -6.76 5.45
CA VAL A 46 6.11 -8.20 5.34
C VAL A 46 5.96 -8.65 3.88
N GLY A 47 5.79 -7.71 2.95
CA GLY A 47 5.75 -7.97 1.51
C GLY A 47 6.24 -6.77 0.71
N ARG A 48 6.87 -7.05 -0.45
CA ARG A 48 7.29 -6.04 -1.42
C ARG A 48 7.25 -6.64 -2.81
N GLU A 49 6.58 -5.95 -3.73
CA GLU A 49 6.36 -6.39 -5.10
C GLU A 49 6.47 -5.21 -6.08
N PRO A 50 7.12 -5.35 -7.24
CA PRO A 50 7.07 -4.34 -8.28
C PRO A 50 5.71 -4.39 -9.01
N VAL A 51 5.12 -3.23 -9.27
CA VAL A 51 3.89 -3.10 -10.07
C VAL A 51 4.10 -2.03 -11.13
N ASP A 52 3.47 -2.19 -12.29
CA ASP A 52 3.69 -1.30 -13.43
C ASP A 52 2.97 0.05 -13.26
N ASP A 53 1.77 0.05 -12.68
CA ASP A 53 0.97 1.26 -12.47
C ASP A 53 0.08 1.17 -11.23
N VAL A 54 -0.39 2.32 -10.74
CA VAL A 54 -1.26 2.44 -9.55
C VAL A 54 -2.31 3.51 -9.78
N GLU A 55 -3.58 3.09 -9.76
CA GLU A 55 -4.73 3.99 -9.76
C GLU A 55 -5.43 3.90 -8.40
N CYS A 56 -5.80 5.06 -7.84
CA CYS A 56 -6.62 5.12 -6.64
C CYS A 56 -7.90 5.91 -6.92
N ASP A 57 -9.04 5.26 -6.76
CA ASP A 57 -10.35 5.89 -6.78
C ASP A 57 -10.90 5.90 -5.35
N ALA A 58 -11.08 7.10 -4.80
CA ALA A 58 -11.63 7.28 -3.45
C ALA A 58 -13.16 7.23 -3.41
N ASP A 59 -13.82 7.34 -4.57
CA ASP A 59 -15.28 7.45 -4.73
C ASP A 59 -15.88 6.23 -5.45
N ALA A 60 -15.13 5.13 -5.56
CA ALA A 60 -15.58 3.91 -6.22
C ALA A 60 -16.87 3.35 -5.57
N GLU A 61 -17.93 3.19 -6.37
CA GLU A 61 -19.17 2.55 -5.93
C GLU A 61 -18.96 1.03 -5.85
N VAL A 62 -18.99 0.48 -4.64
CA VAL A 62 -18.84 -0.96 -4.41
C VAL A 62 -20.23 -1.60 -4.34
N LEU A 63 -20.57 -2.43 -5.33
CA LEU A 63 -21.76 -3.28 -5.26
C LEU A 63 -21.54 -4.36 -4.19
N VAL A 64 -22.34 -4.32 -3.13
CA VAL A 64 -22.40 -5.38 -2.12
C VAL A 64 -23.40 -6.43 -2.60
N ALA A 65 -22.90 -7.64 -2.85
CA ALA A 65 -23.72 -8.80 -3.23
C ALA A 65 -24.42 -9.45 -2.02
#